data_AF-A0A0R3QYT3-F1
#
_entry.id   AF-A0A0R3QYT3-F1
#
_cell.length_a   1.000
_cell.length_b   1.000
_cell.length_c   1.000
_cell.angle_alpha   90.00
_cell.angle_beta   90.00
_cell.angle_gamma   90.00
#
_symmetry.space_group_name_H-M   'P 1'
#
loop_
_entity.id
_entity.type
_entity.pdbx_description
1 polymer ?
#
loop_
_entity_poly.entity_id
_entity_poly.type
_entity_poly.pdbx_seq_one_letter_code
_entity_poly.pdbx_strand_id
1 'polypeptide(L)'
;MEFNTCRQQKKMNMEIFFDDDWRCIHIRNEILLHLIAMGHAELIKAVWDTPNLRLLDLVEVGHHSGRDYFDRGLSILCEERNTLSACKFIASLKNPSLAALSSLFDALELHDMTNPLVLNVLLQKSEAWNSKIIPIIASKVAEQLTLPKWECRDNALSQLTVLVKYGYNGSELIPCITDMVKNDEEPYVRGEALALLNQIGNRTDLNNLAASVLLSDSDSAPRIEAAQILRNGLPQTEKLCLDVIPKILYDEDIALHRIVIDLCAALVIDDRNEELKGLLLKFLEQDEVDCYEELSEMLYGKSKELEQSKDNDDLEYIFNVLAKQDDEDFDKDCYDL
;
A
#
# COMPACT_ATOMS: atom_id res chain seq x y z
N MET A 1 8.94 61.42 22.46
CA MET A 1 8.64 60.91 21.11
C MET A 1 8.17 59.48 21.30
N GLU A 2 6.90 59.31 21.68
CA GLU A 2 6.28 58.00 21.92
C GLU A 2 5.44 57.66 20.70
N PHE A 3 5.83 56.60 19.99
CA PHE A 3 5.04 56.04 18.90
C PHE A 3 3.96 55.13 19.50
N ASN A 4 2.78 55.68 19.71
CA ASN A 4 1.55 54.91 19.90
C ASN A 4 1.12 54.31 18.54
N THR A 5 1.55 53.10 18.24
CA THR A 5 0.97 52.32 17.13
C THR A 5 -0.39 51.75 17.55
N CYS A 6 -1.44 52.50 17.24
CA CYS A 6 -2.82 52.05 17.26
C CYS A 6 -3.04 51.05 16.11
N ARG A 7 -2.90 49.74 16.37
CA ARG A 7 -3.48 48.71 15.48
C ARG A 7 -4.98 48.66 15.78
N GLN A 8 -5.77 49.47 15.08
CA GLN A 8 -7.20 49.18 14.93
C GLN A 8 -7.33 47.91 14.09
N GLN A 9 -7.57 46.76 14.73
CA GLN A 9 -8.17 45.62 14.05
C GLN A 9 -9.55 46.07 13.55
N LYS A 10 -9.67 46.29 12.25
CA LYS A 10 -10.96 46.51 11.60
C LYS A 10 -11.80 45.26 11.88
N LYS A 11 -12.83 45.39 12.72
CA LYS A 11 -13.75 44.29 13.02
C LYS A 11 -14.38 43.85 11.69
N MET A 12 -14.08 42.62 11.27
CA MET A 12 -14.60 42.07 10.02
C MET A 12 -16.13 42.09 10.08
N ASN A 13 -16.82 42.59 9.04
CA ASN A 13 -18.28 42.54 9.03
C ASN A 13 -18.69 41.07 8.81
N MET A 14 -19.11 40.43 9.91
CA MET A 14 -19.46 39.03 9.93
C MET A 14 -20.75 38.73 9.15
N GLU A 15 -21.60 39.74 8.95
CA GLU A 15 -22.90 39.61 8.27
C GLU A 15 -22.77 38.98 6.87
N ILE A 16 -21.67 39.26 6.15
CA ILE A 16 -21.44 38.72 4.81
C ILE A 16 -21.36 37.19 4.78
N PHE A 17 -20.97 36.54 5.89
CA PHE A 17 -20.85 35.08 5.97
C PHE A 17 -22.12 34.39 6.47
N PHE A 18 -23.07 35.16 6.98
CA PHE A 18 -24.38 34.67 7.44
C PHE A 18 -25.51 35.03 6.47
N ASP A 19 -25.17 35.67 5.35
CA ASP A 19 -26.09 36.00 4.28
C ASP A 19 -26.56 34.72 3.54
N ASP A 20 -27.84 34.64 3.24
CA ASP A 20 -28.44 33.55 2.46
C ASP A 20 -28.02 33.61 0.97
N ASP A 21 -27.37 34.72 0.56
CA ASP A 21 -26.91 34.97 -0.81
C ASP A 21 -25.72 34.13 -1.28
N TRP A 22 -25.12 33.29 -0.41
CA TRP A 22 -24.07 32.36 -0.83
C TRP A 22 -24.62 31.25 -1.71
N ARG A 23 -24.40 31.36 -3.02
CA ARG A 23 -24.76 30.33 -4.01
C ARG A 23 -24.12 28.97 -3.77
N CYS A 24 -22.99 28.90 -3.06
CA CYS A 24 -22.31 27.65 -2.73
C CYS A 24 -21.83 27.65 -1.27
N ILE A 25 -22.51 26.87 -0.44
CA ILE A 25 -22.22 26.75 0.99
C ILE A 25 -20.83 26.14 1.25
N HIS A 26 -20.32 25.31 0.34
CA HIS A 26 -18.99 24.73 0.45
C HIS A 26 -17.89 25.79 0.27
N ILE A 27 -18.00 26.65 -0.75
CA ILE A 27 -17.03 27.73 -0.96
C ILE A 27 -17.01 28.68 0.24
N ARG A 28 -18.20 29.01 0.78
CA ARG A 28 -18.30 29.80 2.01
C ARG A 28 -17.56 29.13 3.16
N ASN A 29 -17.78 27.84 3.40
CA ASN A 29 -17.15 27.10 4.48
C ASN A 29 -15.62 27.01 4.31
N GLU A 30 -15.12 26.78 3.11
CA GLU A 30 -13.67 26.78 2.82
C GLU A 30 -13.02 28.13 3.15
N ILE A 31 -13.66 29.25 2.78
CA ILE A 31 -13.18 30.59 3.12
C ILE A 31 -13.17 30.79 4.63
N LEU A 32 -14.25 30.38 5.32
CA LEU A 32 -14.35 30.47 6.77
C LEU A 32 -13.26 29.63 7.47
N LEU A 33 -13.03 28.40 7.01
CA LEU A 33 -11.97 27.52 7.52
C LEU A 33 -10.58 28.17 7.35
N HIS A 34 -10.32 28.80 6.20
CA HIS A 34 -9.06 29.50 5.95
C HIS A 34 -8.88 30.70 6.90
N LEU A 35 -9.94 31.47 7.13
CA LEU A 35 -9.91 32.59 8.08
C LEU A 35 -9.71 32.09 9.53
N ILE A 36 -10.34 30.98 9.91
CA ILE A 36 -10.12 30.34 11.22
C ILE A 36 -8.65 29.94 11.37
N ALA A 37 -8.04 29.34 10.34
CA ALA A 37 -6.63 28.98 10.34
C ALA A 37 -5.70 30.20 10.45
N MET A 38 -6.14 31.38 9.98
CA MET A 38 -5.45 32.66 10.16
C MET A 38 -5.63 33.29 11.56
N GLY A 39 -6.37 32.63 12.46
CA GLY A 39 -6.57 33.05 13.85
C GLY A 39 -7.94 33.63 14.18
N HIS A 40 -8.90 33.60 13.25
CA HIS A 40 -10.26 34.10 13.46
C HIS A 40 -11.18 33.06 14.12
N ALA A 41 -10.87 32.67 15.36
CA ALA A 41 -11.61 31.64 16.10
C ALA A 41 -13.09 31.99 16.36
N GLU A 42 -13.47 33.27 16.28
CA GLU A 42 -14.86 33.73 16.38
C GLU A 42 -15.78 33.16 15.28
N LEU A 43 -15.21 32.72 14.16
CA LEU A 43 -15.95 32.17 13.01
C LEU A 43 -16.33 30.69 13.19
N ILE A 44 -15.77 30.01 14.19
CA ILE A 44 -15.95 28.56 14.38
C ILE A 44 -17.43 28.19 14.54
N LYS A 45 -18.18 29.00 15.30
CA LYS A 45 -19.62 28.79 15.47
C LYS A 45 -20.39 28.88 14.15
N ALA A 46 -19.98 29.79 13.26
CA ALA A 46 -20.64 29.98 11.96
C ALA A 46 -20.52 28.74 11.08
N VAL A 47 -19.34 28.11 11.08
CA VAL A 47 -19.11 26.86 10.36
C VAL A 47 -19.89 25.73 11.05
N TRP A 48 -19.80 25.61 12.37
CA TRP A 48 -20.46 24.56 13.15
C TRP A 48 -21.97 24.48 12.96
N ASP A 49 -22.66 25.62 12.99
CA ASP A 49 -24.13 25.71 12.92
C ASP A 49 -24.65 25.51 11.48
N THR A 50 -23.79 25.19 10.51
CA THR A 50 -24.18 24.96 9.11
C THR A 50 -25.04 23.70 8.98
N PRO A 51 -26.25 23.77 8.38
CA PRO A 51 -27.15 22.62 8.24
C PRO A 51 -26.55 21.44 7.48
N ASN A 52 -25.77 21.70 6.41
CA ASN A 52 -25.12 20.69 5.55
C ASN A 52 -23.60 20.68 5.73
N LEU A 53 -23.13 20.77 6.99
CA LEU A 53 -21.71 20.72 7.30
C LEU A 53 -21.15 19.34 6.90
N ARG A 54 -20.08 19.31 6.10
CA ARG A 54 -19.40 18.05 5.77
C ARG A 54 -18.62 17.56 6.98
N LEU A 55 -18.49 16.25 7.11
CA LEU A 55 -17.76 15.65 8.22
C LEU A 55 -16.28 16.10 8.26
N LEU A 56 -15.68 16.34 7.09
CA LEU A 56 -14.33 16.90 7.00
C LEU A 56 -14.25 18.33 7.54
N ASP A 57 -15.20 19.19 7.18
CA ASP A 57 -15.25 20.58 7.66
C ASP A 57 -15.43 20.61 9.19
N LEU A 58 -16.20 19.66 9.74
CA LEU A 58 -16.35 19.48 11.19
C LEU A 58 -15.01 19.11 11.86
N VAL A 59 -14.21 18.24 11.23
CA VAL A 59 -12.90 17.84 11.76
C VAL A 59 -11.93 19.02 11.80
N GLU A 60 -11.92 19.88 10.77
CA GLU A 60 -11.04 21.05 10.69
C GLU A 60 -11.33 22.09 11.78
N VAL A 61 -12.60 22.23 12.20
CA VAL A 61 -12.98 23.09 13.35
C VAL A 61 -12.91 22.37 14.71
N GLY A 62 -12.54 21.09 14.69
CA GLY A 62 -12.77 20.11 15.74
C GLY A 62 -11.85 20.22 16.96
N HIS A 63 -11.82 21.36 17.66
CA HIS A 63 -11.19 21.49 19.00
C HIS A 63 -12.03 22.25 20.03
N HIS A 64 -13.31 22.56 19.74
CA HIS A 64 -14.16 23.36 20.63
C HIS A 64 -15.52 22.71 20.90
N SER A 65 -15.56 21.64 21.69
CA SER A 65 -16.62 21.37 22.68
C SER A 65 -16.58 19.90 23.12
N GLY A 66 -16.31 19.68 24.40
CA GLY A 66 -16.28 18.34 24.99
C GLY A 66 -17.65 17.71 25.20
N ARG A 67 -18.74 18.17 24.56
CA ARG A 67 -20.07 17.54 24.71
C ARG A 67 -20.94 17.36 23.47
N ASP A 68 -20.72 18.05 22.34
CA ASP A 68 -21.60 17.88 21.14
C ASP A 68 -20.84 17.43 19.87
N TYR A 69 -19.51 17.39 19.88
CA TYR A 69 -18.69 17.03 18.71
C TYR A 69 -18.94 15.61 18.20
N PHE A 70 -19.03 14.66 19.12
CA PHE A 70 -19.28 13.27 18.77
C PHE A 70 -20.67 13.10 18.16
N ASP A 71 -21.71 13.58 18.84
CA ASP A 71 -23.10 13.41 18.38
C ASP A 71 -23.34 14.13 17.04
N ARG A 72 -22.77 15.33 16.86
CA ARG A 72 -22.85 16.05 15.58
C ARG A 72 -22.14 15.29 14.47
N GLY A 73 -20.93 14.81 14.72
CA GLY A 73 -20.17 14.05 13.73
C GLY A 73 -20.79 12.69 13.42
N LEU A 74 -21.36 12.01 14.41
CA LEU A 74 -22.11 10.76 14.22
C LEU A 74 -23.38 11.01 13.37
N SER A 75 -24.12 12.08 13.65
CA SER A 75 -25.28 12.46 12.84
C SER A 75 -24.91 12.70 11.37
N ILE A 76 -23.79 13.40 11.11
CA ILE A 76 -23.32 13.64 9.75
C ILE A 76 -22.83 12.33 9.11
N LEU A 77 -22.13 11.48 9.86
CA LEU A 77 -21.65 10.17 9.38
C LEU A 77 -22.80 9.26 8.94
N CYS A 78 -23.94 9.30 9.63
CA CYS A 78 -25.15 8.55 9.24
C CYS A 78 -25.77 9.05 7.92
N GLU A 79 -25.41 10.23 7.45
CA GLU A 79 -25.90 10.81 6.18
C GLU A 79 -24.84 10.73 5.07
N GLU A 80 -23.56 10.94 5.42
CA GLU A 80 -22.44 11.02 4.50
C GLU A 80 -21.80 9.64 4.24
N ARG A 81 -21.91 9.16 2.99
CA ARG A 81 -21.31 7.88 2.55
C ARG A 81 -19.86 8.04 2.08
N ASN A 82 -19.01 8.63 2.91
CA ASN A 82 -17.61 8.89 2.56
C ASN A 82 -16.65 8.27 3.59
N THR A 83 -15.98 7.20 3.18
CA THR A 83 -15.01 6.48 4.00
C THR A 83 -13.84 7.36 4.45
N LEU A 84 -13.32 8.23 3.59
CA LEU A 84 -12.17 9.07 3.92
C LEU A 84 -12.55 10.10 5.00
N SER A 85 -13.71 10.73 4.86
CA SER A 85 -14.24 11.64 5.88
C SER A 85 -14.46 10.91 7.21
N ALA A 86 -15.05 9.71 7.16
CA ALA A 86 -15.26 8.87 8.34
C ALA A 86 -13.94 8.55 9.05
N CYS A 87 -12.91 8.14 8.30
CA CYS A 87 -11.59 7.85 8.85
C CYS A 87 -10.98 9.06 9.57
N LYS A 88 -11.02 10.24 8.93
CA LYS A 88 -10.49 11.48 9.52
C LYS A 88 -11.26 11.88 10.79
N PHE A 89 -12.57 11.73 10.77
CA PHE A 89 -13.41 11.98 11.94
C PHE A 89 -13.08 11.04 13.10
N ILE A 90 -13.07 9.72 12.87
CA ILE A 90 -12.70 8.74 13.89
C ILE A 90 -11.31 9.06 14.43
N ALA A 91 -10.33 9.30 13.55
CA ALA A 91 -8.96 9.65 13.93
C ALA A 91 -8.90 10.90 14.83
N SER A 92 -9.75 11.91 14.59
CA SER A 92 -9.82 13.13 15.42
C SER A 92 -10.33 12.92 16.85
N LEU A 93 -11.09 11.86 17.11
CA LEU A 93 -11.69 11.61 18.43
C LEU A 93 -10.61 11.28 19.47
N LYS A 94 -10.58 12.10 20.54
CA LYS A 94 -9.69 11.90 21.70
C LYS A 94 -10.39 11.01 22.73
N ASN A 95 -9.83 9.82 22.98
CA ASN A 95 -10.30 8.87 23.99
C ASN A 95 -11.82 8.60 23.96
N PRO A 96 -12.40 8.16 22.81
CA PRO A 96 -13.82 7.85 22.73
C PRO A 96 -14.21 6.73 23.71
N SER A 97 -15.42 6.79 24.25
CA SER A 97 -15.95 5.73 25.12
C SER A 97 -16.22 4.44 24.30
N LEU A 98 -16.31 3.30 24.99
CA LEU A 98 -16.64 2.02 24.32
C LEU A 98 -18.01 2.08 23.62
N ALA A 99 -18.99 2.76 24.23
CA ALA A 99 -20.31 2.96 23.64
C ALA A 99 -20.24 3.81 22.38
N ALA A 100 -19.44 4.88 22.39
CA ALA A 100 -19.23 5.74 21.23
C ALA A 100 -18.59 4.97 20.06
N LEU A 101 -17.60 4.12 20.34
CA LEU A 101 -16.99 3.25 19.32
C LEU A 101 -17.98 2.24 18.74
N SER A 102 -18.84 1.65 19.57
CA SER A 102 -19.92 0.77 19.09
C SER A 102 -20.91 1.53 18.20
N SER A 103 -21.37 2.71 18.60
CA SER A 103 -22.29 3.51 17.77
C SER A 103 -21.68 3.93 16.43
N LEU A 104 -20.37 4.25 16.39
CA LEU A 104 -19.67 4.50 15.14
C LEU A 104 -19.66 3.26 14.26
N PHE A 105 -19.29 2.10 14.83
CA PHE A 105 -19.26 0.85 14.10
C PHE A 105 -20.64 0.48 13.53
N ASP A 106 -21.71 0.61 14.33
CA ASP A 106 -23.08 0.34 13.89
C ASP A 106 -23.50 1.26 12.73
N ALA A 107 -23.15 2.55 12.80
CA ALA A 107 -23.43 3.50 11.72
C ALA A 107 -22.66 3.18 10.43
N LEU A 108 -21.40 2.76 10.56
CA LEU A 108 -20.57 2.35 9.42
C LEU A 108 -21.07 1.06 8.79
N GLU A 109 -21.49 0.09 9.61
CA GLU A 109 -22.04 -1.18 9.16
C GLU A 109 -23.38 -0.98 8.43
N LEU A 110 -24.25 -0.10 8.94
CA LEU A 110 -25.53 0.23 8.30
C LEU A 110 -25.39 0.74 6.85
N HIS A 111 -24.22 1.32 6.51
CA HIS A 111 -23.95 1.92 5.22
C HIS A 111 -22.88 1.19 4.40
N ASP A 112 -22.53 -0.04 4.77
CA ASP A 112 -21.50 -0.86 4.10
C ASP A 112 -20.15 -0.13 3.99
N MET A 113 -19.80 0.68 4.99
CA MET A 113 -18.56 1.46 5.04
C MET A 113 -17.44 0.76 5.80
N THR A 114 -17.67 -0.46 6.29
CA THR A 114 -16.69 -1.27 7.02
C THR A 114 -15.67 -1.87 6.05
N ASN A 115 -14.49 -1.23 5.98
CA ASN A 115 -13.36 -1.68 5.18
C ASN A 115 -12.06 -1.62 6.00
N PRO A 116 -10.94 -2.15 5.50
CA PRO A 116 -9.69 -2.26 6.25
C PRO A 116 -9.20 -0.92 6.84
N LEU A 117 -9.35 0.19 6.10
CA LEU A 117 -8.92 1.52 6.56
C LEU A 117 -9.75 1.99 7.76
N VAL A 118 -11.07 1.84 7.67
CA VAL A 118 -12.02 2.22 8.73
C VAL A 118 -11.83 1.35 9.97
N LEU A 119 -11.69 0.04 9.79
CA LEU A 119 -11.42 -0.86 10.91
C LEU A 119 -10.10 -0.51 11.60
N ASN A 120 -9.04 -0.24 10.85
CA ASN A 120 -7.75 0.11 11.42
C ASN A 120 -7.83 1.39 12.28
N VAL A 121 -8.54 2.44 11.83
CA VAL A 121 -8.67 3.66 12.65
C VAL A 121 -9.58 3.49 13.87
N LEU A 122 -10.61 2.63 13.80
CA LEU A 122 -11.47 2.30 14.95
C LEU A 122 -10.70 1.50 16.00
N LEU A 123 -10.03 0.43 15.57
CA LEU A 123 -9.32 -0.49 16.46
C LEU A 123 -8.10 0.17 17.13
N GLN A 124 -7.54 1.23 16.54
CA GLN A 124 -6.51 2.06 17.19
C GLN A 124 -7.00 2.78 18.45
N LYS A 125 -8.32 2.97 18.62
CA LYS A 125 -8.85 3.82 19.69
C LYS A 125 -8.91 3.15 21.05
N SER A 126 -9.12 1.84 21.13
CA SER A 126 -9.30 1.18 22.41
C SER A 126 -9.09 -0.33 22.35
N GLU A 127 -8.05 -0.82 23.02
CA GLU A 127 -7.82 -2.26 23.20
C GLU A 127 -9.00 -2.95 23.89
N ALA A 128 -9.62 -2.30 24.89
CA ALA A 128 -10.78 -2.85 25.60
C ALA A 128 -12.03 -2.99 24.70
N TRP A 129 -12.16 -2.15 23.67
CA TRP A 129 -13.19 -2.32 22.65
C TRP A 129 -12.82 -3.46 21.69
N ASN A 130 -11.55 -3.51 21.26
CA ASN A 130 -11.02 -4.55 20.36
C ASN A 130 -11.32 -5.96 20.89
N SER A 131 -11.05 -6.22 22.18
CA SER A 131 -11.31 -7.54 22.79
C SER A 131 -12.77 -8.01 22.72
N LYS A 132 -13.72 -7.08 22.55
CA LYS A 132 -15.15 -7.40 22.43
C LYS A 132 -15.59 -7.53 20.98
N ILE A 133 -15.12 -6.63 20.11
CA ILE A 133 -15.66 -6.50 18.75
C ILE A 133 -14.93 -7.40 17.74
N ILE A 134 -13.63 -7.65 17.93
CA ILE A 134 -12.82 -8.44 16.98
C ILE A 134 -13.45 -9.81 16.69
N PRO A 135 -13.88 -10.62 17.68
CA PRO A 135 -14.50 -11.92 17.39
C PRO A 135 -15.77 -11.81 16.54
N ILE A 136 -16.54 -10.73 16.73
CA ILE A 136 -17.79 -10.48 15.99
C ILE A 136 -17.47 -10.11 14.54
N ILE A 137 -16.51 -9.20 14.33
CA ILE A 137 -16.08 -8.80 12.99
C ILE A 137 -15.43 -10.00 12.27
N ALA A 138 -14.54 -10.73 12.94
CA ALA A 138 -13.85 -11.89 12.37
C ALA A 138 -14.84 -12.95 11.87
N SER A 139 -15.88 -13.27 12.65
CA SER A 139 -16.93 -14.22 12.24
C SER A 139 -17.64 -13.75 10.96
N LYS A 140 -18.05 -12.48 10.88
CA LYS A 140 -18.74 -11.92 9.71
C LYS A 140 -17.83 -11.84 8.48
N VAL A 141 -16.55 -11.51 8.68
CA VAL A 141 -15.57 -11.40 7.59
C VAL A 141 -15.18 -12.79 7.07
N ALA A 142 -15.07 -13.79 7.94
CA ALA A 142 -14.76 -15.16 7.53
C ALA A 142 -15.81 -15.75 6.58
N GLU A 143 -17.10 -15.40 6.76
CA GLU A 143 -18.17 -15.81 5.84
C GLU A 143 -17.93 -15.30 4.40
N GLN A 144 -17.30 -14.13 4.26
CA GLN A 144 -17.03 -13.50 2.96
C GLN A 144 -15.93 -14.20 2.15
N LEU A 145 -15.06 -14.98 2.80
CA LEU A 145 -13.99 -15.75 2.13
C LEU A 145 -14.52 -16.81 1.16
N THR A 146 -15.78 -17.21 1.30
CA THR A 146 -16.42 -18.23 0.45
C THR A 146 -17.32 -17.65 -0.63
N LEU A 147 -17.41 -16.32 -0.74
CA LEU A 147 -18.26 -15.68 -1.74
C LEU A 147 -17.66 -15.80 -3.14
N PRO A 148 -18.51 -15.89 -4.18
CA PRO A 148 -18.06 -16.09 -5.56
C PRO A 148 -17.28 -14.90 -6.12
N LYS A 149 -17.58 -13.68 -5.65
CA LYS A 149 -16.89 -12.46 -6.07
C LYS A 149 -15.53 -12.36 -5.37
N TRP A 150 -14.47 -12.21 -6.16
CA TRP A 150 -13.13 -12.16 -5.63
C TRP A 150 -12.86 -10.90 -4.82
N GLU A 151 -13.51 -9.77 -5.15
CA GLU A 151 -13.37 -8.51 -4.40
C GLU A 151 -13.86 -8.67 -2.96
N CYS A 152 -14.86 -9.54 -2.74
CA CYS A 152 -15.32 -9.88 -1.39
C CYS A 152 -14.26 -10.67 -0.62
N ARG A 153 -13.62 -11.65 -1.27
CA ARG A 153 -12.57 -12.48 -0.66
C ARG A 153 -11.31 -11.67 -0.36
N ASP A 154 -10.88 -10.86 -1.31
CA ASP A 154 -9.76 -9.92 -1.19
C ASP A 154 -9.96 -8.92 -0.04
N ASN A 155 -11.11 -8.24 -0.03
CA ASN A 155 -11.46 -7.31 1.04
C ASN A 155 -11.58 -8.02 2.40
N ALA A 156 -12.04 -9.28 2.43
CA ALA A 156 -12.11 -10.06 3.66
C ALA A 156 -10.72 -10.42 4.20
N LEU A 157 -9.80 -10.86 3.34
CA LEU A 157 -8.40 -11.11 3.71
C LEU A 157 -7.74 -9.85 4.26
N SER A 158 -7.91 -8.71 3.58
CA SER A 158 -7.41 -7.41 4.05
C SER A 158 -7.98 -6.99 5.41
N GLN A 159 -9.28 -7.23 5.65
CA GLN A 159 -9.88 -6.96 6.95
C GLN A 159 -9.33 -7.88 8.04
N LEU A 160 -9.17 -9.18 7.77
CA LEU A 160 -8.58 -10.15 8.70
C LEU A 160 -7.14 -9.77 9.06
N THR A 161 -6.33 -9.32 8.09
CA THR A 161 -4.99 -8.75 8.31
C THR A 161 -5.03 -7.62 9.34
N VAL A 162 -5.98 -6.69 9.20
CA VAL A 162 -6.18 -5.63 10.20
C VAL A 162 -6.55 -6.21 11.57
N LEU A 163 -7.43 -7.21 11.64
CA LEU A 163 -7.79 -7.83 12.92
C LEU A 163 -6.60 -8.52 13.59
N VAL A 164 -5.75 -9.21 12.82
CA VAL A 164 -4.54 -9.89 13.32
C VAL A 164 -3.58 -8.88 13.95
N LYS A 165 -3.37 -7.74 13.29
CA LYS A 165 -2.59 -6.62 13.85
C LYS A 165 -3.09 -6.14 15.23
N TYR A 166 -4.39 -6.29 15.52
CA TYR A 166 -5.00 -5.89 16.79
C TYR A 166 -5.33 -7.07 17.73
N GLY A 167 -4.72 -8.25 17.51
CA GLY A 167 -4.74 -9.37 18.45
C GLY A 167 -5.70 -10.51 18.10
N TYR A 168 -6.28 -10.52 16.90
CA TYR A 168 -6.95 -11.72 16.41
C TYR A 168 -5.92 -12.82 16.08
N ASN A 169 -6.15 -14.04 16.57
CA ASN A 169 -5.25 -15.17 16.31
C ASN A 169 -5.41 -15.70 14.87
N GLY A 170 -6.65 -15.94 14.42
CA GLY A 170 -6.90 -16.43 13.05
C GLY A 170 -6.46 -17.87 12.78
N SER A 171 -5.90 -18.60 13.77
CA SER A 171 -5.45 -19.98 13.62
C SER A 171 -6.52 -20.94 13.05
N GLU A 172 -7.79 -20.69 13.35
CA GLU A 172 -8.92 -21.47 12.88
C GLU A 172 -9.16 -21.33 11.37
N LEU A 173 -8.67 -20.24 10.76
CA LEU A 173 -8.81 -19.96 9.33
C LEU A 173 -7.65 -20.51 8.50
N ILE A 174 -6.56 -20.99 9.11
CA ILE A 174 -5.37 -21.48 8.40
C ILE A 174 -5.72 -22.50 7.30
N PRO A 175 -6.57 -23.53 7.53
CA PRO A 175 -6.90 -24.49 6.46
C PRO A 175 -7.61 -23.83 5.28
N CYS A 176 -8.56 -22.92 5.55
CA CYS A 176 -9.31 -22.21 4.52
C CYS A 176 -8.40 -21.26 3.71
N ILE A 177 -7.56 -20.48 4.39
CA ILE A 177 -6.66 -19.53 3.72
C ILE A 177 -5.58 -20.28 2.94
N THR A 178 -5.09 -21.42 3.45
CA THR A 178 -4.14 -22.29 2.72
C THR A 178 -4.75 -22.86 1.44
N ASP A 179 -6.04 -23.21 1.46
CA ASP A 179 -6.76 -23.65 0.27
C ASP A 179 -6.87 -22.50 -0.75
N MET A 180 -7.18 -21.29 -0.31
CA MET A 180 -7.22 -20.10 -1.17
C MET A 180 -5.86 -19.82 -1.84
N VAL A 181 -4.75 -19.89 -1.11
CA VAL A 181 -3.39 -19.74 -1.70
C VAL A 181 -3.16 -20.73 -2.86
N LYS A 182 -3.71 -21.94 -2.78
CA LYS A 182 -3.45 -23.00 -3.77
C LYS A 182 -4.43 -22.97 -4.93
N ASN A 183 -5.68 -22.62 -4.66
CA ASN A 183 -6.81 -22.97 -5.52
C ASN A 183 -7.68 -21.78 -5.91
N ASP A 184 -7.49 -20.58 -5.34
CA ASP A 184 -8.27 -19.42 -5.74
C ASP A 184 -7.96 -19.03 -7.19
N GLU A 185 -9.00 -18.79 -7.98
CA GLU A 185 -8.86 -18.42 -9.40
C GLU A 185 -8.12 -17.09 -9.57
N GLU A 186 -8.27 -16.17 -8.61
CA GLU A 186 -7.76 -14.81 -8.74
C GLU A 186 -6.38 -14.65 -8.09
N PRO A 187 -5.36 -14.20 -8.84
CA PRO A 187 -3.99 -14.10 -8.33
C PRO A 187 -3.84 -13.11 -7.19
N TYR A 188 -4.63 -12.03 -7.16
CA TYR A 188 -4.63 -11.07 -6.06
C TYR A 188 -5.08 -11.73 -4.75
N VAL A 189 -6.12 -12.57 -4.81
CA VAL A 189 -6.64 -13.29 -3.64
C VAL A 189 -5.61 -14.32 -3.15
N ARG A 190 -4.93 -15.03 -4.06
CA ARG A 190 -3.85 -15.97 -3.69
C ARG A 190 -2.70 -15.27 -2.97
N GLY A 191 -2.27 -14.11 -3.48
CA GLY A 191 -1.22 -13.28 -2.87
C GLY A 191 -1.61 -12.77 -1.48
N GLU A 192 -2.78 -12.16 -1.34
CA GLU A 192 -3.28 -11.66 -0.05
C GLU A 192 -3.50 -12.78 0.98
N ALA A 193 -3.94 -13.96 0.53
CA ALA A 193 -4.09 -15.13 1.39
C ALA A 193 -2.73 -15.57 1.96
N LEU A 194 -1.69 -15.55 1.11
CA LEU A 194 -0.33 -15.89 1.53
C LEU A 194 0.23 -14.85 2.51
N ALA A 195 -0.02 -13.56 2.26
CA ALA A 195 0.36 -12.46 3.16
C ALA A 195 -0.32 -12.59 4.54
N LEU A 196 -1.61 -12.94 4.57
CA LEU A 196 -2.34 -13.16 5.83
C LEU A 196 -1.78 -14.35 6.62
N LEU A 197 -1.46 -15.47 5.96
CA LEU A 197 -0.83 -16.62 6.63
C LEU A 197 0.52 -16.25 7.27
N ASN A 198 1.28 -15.36 6.63
CA ASN A 198 2.53 -14.84 7.18
C ASN A 198 2.34 -14.09 8.51
N GLN A 199 1.19 -13.44 8.70
CA GLN A 199 0.88 -12.73 9.94
C GLN A 199 0.36 -13.64 11.05
N ILE A 200 -0.38 -14.70 10.72
CA ILE A 200 -0.99 -15.63 11.70
C ILE A 200 0.07 -16.51 12.41
N GLY A 201 1.23 -16.73 11.79
CA GLY A 201 2.44 -17.11 12.54
C GLY A 201 2.82 -18.60 12.61
N ASN A 202 2.37 -19.46 11.69
CA ASN A 202 2.97 -20.79 11.51
C ASN A 202 4.07 -20.77 10.44
N ARG A 203 5.30 -20.41 10.84
CA ARG A 203 6.41 -20.13 9.91
C ARG A 203 6.90 -21.33 9.09
N THR A 204 6.95 -22.54 9.66
CA THR A 204 7.56 -23.68 8.95
C THR A 204 6.72 -24.13 7.75
N ASP A 205 5.42 -24.32 7.96
CA ASP A 205 4.51 -24.73 6.89
C ASP A 205 4.36 -23.63 5.84
N LEU A 206 4.37 -22.37 6.28
CA LEU A 206 4.34 -21.20 5.40
C LEU A 206 5.56 -21.13 4.48
N ASN A 207 6.77 -21.36 4.98
CA ASN A 207 7.97 -21.26 4.15
C ASN A 207 7.96 -22.29 3.01
N ASN A 208 7.52 -23.52 3.29
CA ASN A 208 7.37 -24.55 2.25
C ASN A 208 6.25 -24.19 1.26
N LEU A 209 5.14 -23.61 1.73
CA LEU A 209 4.07 -23.13 0.88
C LEU A 209 4.56 -21.99 -0.03
N ALA A 210 5.29 -21.01 0.50
CA ALA A 210 5.87 -19.92 -0.27
C ALA A 210 6.84 -20.45 -1.33
N ALA A 211 7.75 -21.37 -0.99
CA ALA A 211 8.63 -21.99 -1.97
C ALA A 211 7.86 -22.72 -3.08
N SER A 212 6.78 -23.44 -2.72
CA SER A 212 5.89 -24.05 -3.71
C SER A 212 5.25 -23.01 -4.64
N VAL A 213 4.65 -21.96 -4.08
CA VAL A 213 4.01 -20.87 -4.85
C VAL A 213 5.00 -20.24 -5.83
N LEU A 214 6.21 -19.91 -5.36
CA LEU A 214 7.25 -19.30 -6.19
C LEU A 214 7.68 -20.18 -7.37
N LEU A 215 7.67 -21.50 -7.19
CA LEU A 215 8.04 -22.47 -8.23
C LEU A 215 6.90 -22.81 -9.21
N SER A 216 5.63 -22.69 -8.79
CA SER A 216 4.51 -23.24 -9.55
C SER A 216 3.40 -22.27 -9.95
N ASP A 217 3.25 -21.13 -9.28
CA ASP A 217 2.20 -20.17 -9.59
C ASP A 217 2.47 -19.51 -10.96
N SER A 218 1.42 -19.35 -11.77
CA SER A 218 1.51 -18.74 -13.10
C SER A 218 1.65 -17.23 -13.05
N ASP A 219 1.15 -16.60 -11.99
CA ASP A 219 1.04 -15.15 -11.88
C ASP A 219 2.17 -14.58 -11.04
N SER A 220 2.60 -13.36 -11.33
CA SER A 220 3.71 -12.76 -10.58
C SER A 220 3.31 -12.29 -9.18
N ALA A 221 2.08 -11.85 -8.95
CA ALA A 221 1.66 -11.31 -7.65
C ALA A 221 1.84 -12.32 -6.48
N PRO A 222 1.35 -13.58 -6.55
CA PRO A 222 1.62 -14.59 -5.52
C PRO A 222 3.11 -14.93 -5.38
N ARG A 223 3.84 -14.97 -6.52
CA ARG A 223 5.28 -15.27 -6.52
C ARG A 223 6.10 -14.18 -5.84
N ILE A 224 5.76 -12.90 -6.06
CA ILE A 224 6.40 -11.76 -5.40
C ILE A 224 6.22 -11.85 -3.88
N GLU A 225 4.99 -12.08 -3.41
CA GLU A 225 4.71 -12.25 -1.97
C GLU A 225 5.50 -13.44 -1.39
N ALA A 226 5.50 -14.58 -2.09
CA ALA A 226 6.25 -15.76 -1.69
C ALA A 226 7.76 -15.50 -1.58
N ALA A 227 8.35 -14.80 -2.55
CA ALA A 227 9.77 -14.43 -2.54
C ALA A 227 10.10 -13.50 -1.35
N GLN A 228 9.21 -12.55 -1.04
CA GLN A 228 9.37 -11.66 0.13
C GLN A 228 9.29 -12.44 1.45
N ILE A 229 8.37 -13.39 1.58
CA ILE A 229 8.26 -14.25 2.76
C ILE A 229 9.54 -15.05 2.97
N LEU A 230 10.04 -15.69 1.90
CA LEU A 230 11.29 -16.46 1.98
C LEU A 230 12.47 -15.57 2.35
N ARG A 231 12.64 -14.40 1.72
CA ARG A 231 13.70 -13.44 2.05
C ARG A 231 13.63 -12.96 3.50
N ASN A 232 12.45 -12.58 3.98
CA ASN A 232 12.24 -12.10 5.35
C ASN A 232 12.38 -13.21 6.40
N GLY A 233 12.30 -14.48 5.98
CA GLY A 233 12.52 -15.66 6.81
C GLY A 233 13.98 -16.07 6.97
N LEU A 234 14.94 -15.34 6.39
CA LEU A 234 16.36 -15.63 6.58
C LEU A 234 16.78 -15.42 8.03
N PRO A 235 17.69 -16.26 8.58
CA PRO A 235 18.41 -17.35 7.89
C PRO A 235 17.65 -18.69 7.78
N GLN A 236 16.47 -18.83 8.39
CA GLN A 236 15.80 -20.13 8.48
C GLN A 236 15.31 -20.68 7.14
N THR A 237 15.12 -19.80 6.15
CA THR A 237 14.69 -20.12 4.79
C THR A 237 15.86 -20.29 3.80
N GLU A 238 17.11 -20.21 4.24
CA GLU A 238 18.29 -20.19 3.36
C GLU A 238 18.28 -21.33 2.33
N LYS A 239 18.03 -22.57 2.78
CA LYS A 239 17.94 -23.73 1.88
C LYS A 239 16.86 -23.57 0.82
N LEU A 240 15.65 -23.15 1.22
CA LEU A 240 14.55 -22.93 0.29
C LEU A 240 14.86 -21.80 -0.69
N CYS A 241 15.53 -20.74 -0.23
CA CYS A 241 15.99 -19.64 -1.08
C CYS A 241 16.94 -20.14 -2.17
N LEU A 242 17.92 -20.98 -1.82
CA LEU A 242 18.84 -21.57 -2.79
C LEU A 242 18.12 -22.43 -3.83
N ASP A 243 17.11 -23.19 -3.40
CA ASP A 243 16.31 -24.05 -4.30
C ASP A 243 15.50 -23.22 -5.32
N VAL A 244 15.04 -22.03 -4.95
CA VAL A 244 14.17 -21.19 -5.81
C VAL A 244 14.93 -20.15 -6.63
N ILE A 245 16.10 -19.67 -6.20
CA ILE A 245 16.88 -18.63 -6.90
C ILE A 245 17.03 -18.89 -8.41
N PRO A 246 17.39 -20.10 -8.88
CA PRO A 246 17.49 -20.36 -10.30
C PRO A 246 16.21 -20.06 -11.06
N LYS A 247 15.04 -20.35 -10.49
CA LYS A 247 13.75 -20.05 -11.12
C LYS A 247 13.51 -18.54 -11.23
N ILE A 248 13.88 -17.77 -10.21
CA ILE A 248 13.66 -16.30 -10.17
C ILE A 248 14.60 -15.56 -11.13
N LEU A 249 15.84 -16.03 -11.29
CA LEU A 249 16.82 -15.40 -12.20
C LEU A 249 16.34 -15.38 -13.66
N TYR A 250 15.60 -16.42 -14.07
CA TYR A 250 14.98 -16.52 -15.39
C TYR A 250 13.49 -16.15 -15.38
N ASP A 251 13.01 -15.43 -14.37
CA ASP A 251 11.64 -14.95 -14.33
C ASP A 251 11.41 -13.84 -15.35
N GLU A 252 10.17 -13.63 -15.77
CA GLU A 252 9.81 -12.51 -16.66
C GLU A 252 9.48 -11.23 -15.88
N ASP A 253 9.15 -11.34 -14.59
CA ASP A 253 8.77 -10.20 -13.77
C ASP A 253 9.98 -9.49 -13.14
N ILE A 254 10.15 -8.22 -13.47
CA ILE A 254 11.27 -7.38 -13.00
C ILE A 254 11.25 -7.19 -11.48
N ALA A 255 10.08 -7.18 -10.83
CA ALA A 255 10.00 -7.05 -9.38
C ALA A 255 10.61 -8.27 -8.67
N LEU A 256 10.47 -9.46 -9.25
CA LEU A 256 11.11 -10.67 -8.78
C LEU A 256 12.63 -10.62 -8.95
N HIS A 257 13.15 -10.05 -10.04
CA HIS A 257 14.59 -9.83 -10.22
C HIS A 257 15.17 -8.93 -9.12
N ARG A 258 14.46 -7.86 -8.77
CA ARG A 258 14.91 -7.00 -7.67
C ARG A 258 14.96 -7.75 -6.33
N ILE A 259 13.98 -8.61 -6.06
CA ILE A 259 13.97 -9.44 -4.85
C ILE A 259 15.12 -10.47 -4.87
N VAL A 260 15.41 -11.07 -6.03
CA VAL A 260 16.49 -12.06 -6.12
C VAL A 260 17.86 -11.42 -5.95
N ILE A 261 18.09 -10.21 -6.46
CA ILE A 261 19.33 -9.45 -6.23
C ILE A 261 19.54 -9.20 -4.74
N ASP A 262 18.52 -8.65 -4.06
CA ASP A 262 18.54 -8.44 -2.61
C ASP A 262 18.82 -9.74 -1.84
N LEU A 263 18.19 -10.84 -2.26
CA LEU A 263 18.33 -12.15 -1.65
C LEU A 263 19.74 -12.73 -1.85
N CYS A 264 20.28 -12.65 -3.07
CA CYS A 264 21.64 -13.05 -3.38
C CYS A 264 22.66 -12.23 -2.58
N ALA A 265 22.44 -10.92 -2.43
CA ALA A 265 23.27 -10.08 -1.57
C ALA A 265 23.28 -10.54 -0.12
N ALA A 266 22.12 -10.84 0.45
CA ALA A 266 22.03 -11.36 1.81
C ALA A 266 22.74 -12.72 2.00
N LEU A 267 22.78 -13.56 0.96
CA LEU A 267 23.37 -14.90 1.03
C LEU A 267 24.87 -14.92 0.69
N VAL A 268 25.35 -14.01 -0.16
CA VAL A 268 26.77 -13.92 -0.56
C VAL A 268 27.59 -13.07 0.41
N ILE A 269 27.07 -11.94 0.91
CA ILE A 269 27.83 -11.01 1.79
C ILE A 269 28.29 -11.67 3.09
N ASP A 270 27.52 -12.63 3.60
CA ASP A 270 27.86 -13.30 4.85
C ASP A 270 28.80 -14.51 4.67
N ASP A 271 29.48 -14.63 3.51
CA ASP A 271 30.33 -15.77 3.09
C ASP A 271 29.64 -17.14 3.26
N ARG A 272 28.30 -17.16 3.24
CA ARG A 272 27.52 -18.36 3.55
C ARG A 272 27.44 -19.34 2.39
N ASN A 273 27.66 -18.87 1.16
CA ASN A 273 27.33 -19.67 -0.01
C ASN A 273 28.24 -19.46 -1.24
N GLU A 274 29.43 -20.07 -1.20
CA GLU A 274 30.37 -20.11 -2.34
C GLU A 274 29.78 -20.85 -3.56
N GLU A 275 28.87 -21.80 -3.36
CA GLU A 275 28.20 -22.51 -4.45
C GLU A 275 27.26 -21.58 -5.23
N LEU A 276 26.46 -20.78 -4.51
CA LEU A 276 25.63 -19.72 -5.09
C LEU A 276 26.50 -18.72 -5.84
N LYS A 277 27.60 -18.25 -5.24
CA LYS A 277 28.54 -17.34 -5.91
C LYS A 277 29.02 -17.91 -7.25
N GLY A 278 29.41 -19.19 -7.27
CA GLY A 278 29.79 -19.88 -8.51
C GLY A 278 28.67 -20.00 -9.55
N LEU A 279 27.42 -20.19 -9.11
CA LEU A 279 26.25 -20.22 -10.00
C LEU A 279 25.98 -18.85 -10.63
N LEU A 280 26.04 -17.78 -9.83
CA LEU A 280 25.78 -16.42 -10.30
C LEU A 280 26.86 -15.94 -11.29
N LEU A 281 28.13 -16.28 -11.06
CA LEU A 281 29.21 -16.00 -12.02
C LEU A 281 28.92 -16.62 -13.39
N LYS A 282 28.49 -17.90 -13.41
CA LYS A 282 28.13 -18.58 -14.67
C LYS A 282 26.89 -17.98 -15.34
N PHE A 283 25.90 -17.57 -14.55
CA PHE A 283 24.69 -16.91 -15.05
C PHE A 283 25.04 -15.61 -15.77
N LEU A 284 25.82 -14.73 -15.12
CA LEU A 284 26.23 -13.45 -15.70
C LEU A 284 27.19 -13.58 -16.90
N GLU A 285 27.98 -14.66 -16.98
CA GLU A 285 28.82 -14.94 -18.15
C GLU A 285 28.02 -15.40 -19.37
N GLN A 286 26.81 -15.93 -19.18
CA GLN A 286 25.98 -16.52 -20.24
C GLN A 286 24.86 -15.60 -20.72
N ASP A 287 24.44 -14.63 -19.90
CA ASP A 287 23.31 -13.73 -20.14
C ASP A 287 23.77 -12.26 -20.07
N GLU A 288 23.76 -11.56 -21.21
CA GLU A 288 23.95 -10.10 -21.29
C GLU A 288 22.67 -9.38 -20.87
N VAL A 289 22.32 -9.44 -19.59
CA VAL A 289 21.11 -8.78 -19.08
C VAL A 289 21.49 -7.61 -18.18
N ASP A 290 21.29 -6.38 -18.68
CA ASP A 290 21.60 -5.12 -17.99
C ASP A 290 20.90 -4.97 -16.63
N CYS A 291 19.80 -5.70 -16.36
CA CYS A 291 19.07 -5.58 -15.08
C CYS A 291 19.84 -6.15 -13.86
N TYR A 292 20.98 -6.82 -14.07
CA TYR A 292 21.78 -7.44 -13.02
C TYR A 292 23.11 -6.71 -12.73
N GLU A 293 23.23 -5.44 -13.09
CA GLU A 293 24.40 -4.59 -12.75
C GLU A 293 24.77 -4.66 -11.27
N GLU A 294 23.80 -4.51 -10.36
CA GLU A 294 24.04 -4.58 -8.91
C GLU A 294 24.60 -5.94 -8.46
N LEU A 295 24.14 -7.03 -9.09
CA LEU A 295 24.62 -8.37 -8.83
C LEU A 295 26.07 -8.54 -9.31
N SER A 296 26.40 -7.98 -10.46
CA SER A 296 27.77 -7.94 -11.00
C SER A 296 28.70 -7.13 -10.09
N GLU A 297 28.29 -5.92 -9.68
CA GLU A 297 29.06 -5.09 -8.75
C GLU A 297 29.33 -5.80 -7.42
N MET A 298 28.36 -6.57 -6.93
CA MET A 298 28.52 -7.37 -5.70
C MET A 298 29.56 -8.47 -5.87
N LEU A 299 29.55 -9.20 -6.99
CA LEU A 299 30.41 -10.37 -7.20
C LEU A 299 31.84 -10.00 -7.56
N TYR A 300 32.01 -8.95 -8.36
CA TYR A 300 33.31 -8.50 -8.88
C TYR A 300 33.86 -7.27 -8.11
N GLY A 301 33.09 -6.72 -7.17
CA GLY A 301 33.39 -5.47 -6.45
C GLY A 301 33.14 -4.23 -7.33
N LYS A 302 33.24 -3.03 -6.74
CA LYS A 302 33.42 -1.77 -7.51
C LYS A 302 34.74 -1.82 -8.27
N SER A 303 34.80 -2.60 -9.33
CA SER A 303 35.92 -2.63 -10.24
C SER A 303 35.71 -1.51 -11.25
N LYS A 304 36.58 -0.49 -11.17
CA LYS A 304 37.17 0.02 -12.41
C LYS A 304 37.52 -1.21 -13.25
N GLU A 305 37.15 -1.19 -14.53
CA GLU A 305 37.54 -2.15 -15.56
C GLU A 305 36.54 -3.30 -15.84
N LEU A 306 35.44 -2.94 -16.51
CA LEU A 306 34.98 -3.65 -17.72
C LEU A 306 35.78 -3.20 -18.98
N GLU A 307 36.99 -2.66 -18.78
CA GLU A 307 38.00 -2.48 -19.83
C GLU A 307 38.86 -3.75 -19.88
N GLN A 308 38.30 -4.83 -20.43
CA GLN A 308 39.07 -5.90 -21.10
C GLN A 308 38.18 -7.00 -21.68
N SER A 309 37.14 -6.66 -22.46
CA SER A 309 36.80 -7.47 -23.63
C SER A 309 37.39 -6.80 -24.87
N LYS A 310 38.68 -7.07 -25.07
CA LYS A 310 39.25 -7.02 -26.42
C LYS A 310 38.62 -8.16 -27.19
N ASP A 311 37.71 -7.83 -28.09
CA ASP A 311 37.95 -8.06 -29.52
C ASP A 311 37.14 -7.02 -30.30
N ASN A 312 37.86 -5.96 -30.64
CA ASN A 312 37.39 -4.75 -31.26
C ASN A 312 37.34 -4.89 -32.80
N ASP A 313 36.95 -6.06 -33.29
CA ASP A 313 36.88 -6.36 -34.73
C ASP A 313 35.42 -6.42 -35.25
N ASP A 314 34.44 -6.69 -34.37
CA ASP A 314 33.03 -6.78 -34.77
C ASP A 314 32.28 -5.44 -34.77
N LEU A 315 32.72 -4.46 -33.95
CA LEU A 315 32.17 -3.10 -33.98
C LEU A 315 32.63 -2.32 -35.20
N GLU A 316 33.85 -2.53 -35.69
CA GLU A 316 34.33 -1.92 -36.93
C GLU A 316 33.58 -2.49 -38.16
N TYR A 317 33.14 -3.75 -38.11
CA TYR A 317 32.24 -4.32 -39.12
C TYR A 317 30.84 -3.68 -39.08
N ILE A 318 30.25 -3.52 -37.88
CA ILE A 318 28.91 -2.92 -37.72
C ILE A 318 28.93 -1.44 -38.14
N PHE A 319 29.94 -0.65 -37.75
CA PHE A 319 30.06 0.74 -38.18
C PHE A 319 30.40 0.91 -39.67
N ASN A 320 31.17 -0.01 -40.28
CA ASN A 320 31.41 0.01 -41.74
C ASN A 320 30.17 -0.42 -42.56
N VAL A 321 29.32 -1.28 -42.02
CA VAL A 321 28.05 -1.67 -42.65
C VAL A 321 27.04 -0.54 -42.57
N LEU A 322 27.00 0.20 -41.45
CA LEU A 322 26.11 1.35 -41.27
C LEU A 322 26.60 2.59 -42.04
N ALA A 323 27.91 2.83 -42.13
CA ALA A 323 28.49 3.95 -42.89
C ALA A 323 28.38 3.78 -44.42
N LYS A 324 28.11 2.57 -44.93
CA LYS A 324 27.88 2.33 -46.36
C LYS A 324 26.41 2.47 -46.78
N GLN A 325 25.49 2.68 -45.85
CA GLN A 325 24.06 2.83 -46.16
C GLN A 325 23.61 4.29 -46.24
N ASP A 326 24.47 5.25 -45.89
CA ASP A 326 24.16 6.69 -45.91
C ASP A 326 24.80 7.46 -47.09
N ASP A 327 25.47 6.78 -48.05
CA ASP A 327 26.22 7.44 -49.14
C ASP A 327 25.91 6.91 -50.57
N GLU A 328 24.74 6.29 -50.80
CA GLU A 328 24.19 6.13 -52.15
C GLU A 328 22.74 6.64 -52.23
N ASP A 329 22.63 7.96 -52.36
CA ASP A 329 21.41 8.71 -52.59
C ASP A 329 21.12 8.81 -54.11
N PHE A 330 19.84 8.64 -54.49
CA PHE A 330 19.19 8.99 -55.78
C PHE A 330 19.64 8.31 -57.10
N ASP A 331 18.70 7.67 -57.82
CA ASP A 331 17.87 8.31 -58.87
C ASP A 331 17.06 7.28 -59.72
N LYS A 332 15.80 7.64 -60.07
CA LYS A 332 14.93 7.14 -61.18
C LYS A 332 14.39 5.69 -61.11
N ASP A 333 13.08 5.42 -61.22
CA ASP A 333 12.16 5.82 -62.30
C ASP A 333 10.68 6.00 -61.86
N CYS A 334 10.04 6.98 -62.48
CA CYS A 334 8.59 7.06 -62.68
C CYS A 334 8.08 5.94 -63.60
N TYR A 335 6.86 5.42 -63.38
CA TYR A 335 5.67 5.57 -64.26
C TYR A 335 4.60 4.48 -64.02
N ASP A 336 3.35 4.95 -63.90
CA ASP A 336 2.06 4.38 -64.35
C ASP A 336 1.45 3.13 -63.68
N LEU A 337 0.51 3.32 -62.73
CA LEU A 337 -0.95 3.39 -62.95
C LEU A 337 -1.74 3.52 -61.64
#